data_AF-A0A0R1JMW3-F1
#
_entry.id   AF-A0A0R1JMW3-F1
#
_cell.length_a   1.000
_cell.length_b   1.000
_cell.length_c   1.000
_cell.angle_alpha   90.00
_cell.angle_beta   90.00
_cell.angle_gamma   90.00
#
_symmetry.space_group_name_H-M   'P 1'
#
loop_
_entity.id
_entity.type
_entity.pdbx_description
1 polymer ?
#
loop_
_entity_poly.entity_id
_entity_poly.type
_entity_poly.pdbx_seq_one_letter_code
_entity_poly.pdbx_strand_id
1 'polypeptide(L)'
;MPTIGEFVGALRADKNVSVAQLTSETDMSEATYNRILTGAAEPKLPTFFALLTALRTHIDDLATPFSDAPMPFYQAWMKTRDLLAQFAAGHVDVTALKAWQRLLAAESTRRQNVGLAQLQQRVDLAVAEAAHDRTACTTIARQLFDQLREYSEWSEFEFTLAGPLVAYLPFADVQLILARLTPLTTAEDGPQLNMLEGPLDDILVTALRNALLSHVRANVDAALTAVATRVVRAENVYFQAIQKTATSVIIPALAGDLTTAKGAYADLIGALHFLIDAEQNAVYTALGRLWAALQDYLQAN
;
A
#
# COMPACT_ATOMS: atom_id res chain seq x y z
N MET A 1 15.79 7.12 -22.04
CA MET A 1 14.29 7.10 -21.95
C MET A 1 13.76 8.35 -22.63
N PRO A 2 12.50 8.41 -23.09
CA PRO A 2 12.03 9.62 -23.75
C PRO A 2 12.00 10.81 -22.79
N THR A 3 12.48 11.97 -23.26
CA THR A 3 12.36 13.24 -22.55
C THR A 3 10.89 13.72 -22.52
N ILE A 4 10.57 14.69 -21.65
CA ILE A 4 9.26 15.36 -21.66
C ILE A 4 8.93 15.89 -23.06
N GLY A 5 9.93 16.47 -23.74
CA GLY A 5 9.81 16.97 -25.10
C GLY A 5 9.44 15.87 -26.10
N GLU A 6 10.14 14.75 -26.08
CA GLU A 6 9.87 13.63 -26.98
C GLU A 6 8.48 13.04 -26.78
N PHE A 7 8.04 12.90 -25.52
CA PHE A 7 6.69 12.45 -25.21
C PHE A 7 5.62 13.43 -25.70
N VAL A 8 5.74 14.71 -25.35
CA VAL A 8 4.81 15.76 -25.79
C VAL A 8 4.76 15.83 -27.32
N GLY A 9 5.91 15.68 -27.98
CA GLY A 9 6.02 15.64 -29.44
C GLY A 9 5.33 14.43 -30.06
N ALA A 10 5.53 13.23 -29.50
CA ALA A 10 4.88 12.00 -29.94
C ALA A 10 3.35 12.07 -29.75
N LEU A 11 2.90 12.51 -28.58
CA LEU A 11 1.48 12.63 -28.26
C LEU A 11 0.77 13.67 -29.15
N ARG A 12 1.43 14.81 -29.41
CA ARG A 12 0.95 15.81 -30.37
C ARG A 12 0.79 15.20 -31.77
N ALA A 13 1.80 14.46 -32.24
CA ALA A 13 1.78 13.84 -33.56
C ALA A 13 0.66 12.80 -33.69
N ASP A 14 0.50 11.94 -32.68
CA ASP A 14 -0.56 10.93 -32.61
C ASP A 14 -1.97 11.57 -32.65
N LYS A 15 -2.15 12.66 -31.90
CA LYS A 15 -3.42 13.40 -31.84
C LYS A 15 -3.61 14.38 -33.01
N ASN A 16 -2.70 14.42 -33.97
CA ASN A 16 -2.72 15.34 -35.12
C ASN A 16 -2.89 16.82 -34.75
N VAL A 17 -2.37 17.24 -33.60
CA VAL A 17 -2.45 18.63 -33.15
C VAL A 17 -1.32 19.44 -33.82
N SER A 18 -1.64 20.56 -34.45
CA SER A 18 -0.60 21.41 -35.05
C SER A 18 0.21 22.13 -33.96
N VAL A 19 1.48 22.46 -34.24
CA VAL A 19 2.30 23.24 -33.30
C VAL A 19 1.64 24.58 -32.99
N ALA A 20 1.18 25.29 -34.03
CA ALA A 20 0.50 26.58 -33.89
C ALA A 20 -0.77 26.50 -33.01
N GLN A 21 -1.55 25.43 -33.14
CA GLN A 21 -2.71 25.22 -32.27
C GLN A 21 -2.28 25.02 -30.82
N LEU A 22 -1.30 24.14 -30.58
CA LEU A 22 -0.83 23.83 -29.22
C LEU A 22 -0.22 25.05 -28.52
N THR A 23 0.58 25.83 -29.25
CA THR A 23 1.23 27.04 -28.72
C THR A 23 0.22 28.15 -28.44
N SER A 24 -0.80 28.29 -29.30
CA SER A 24 -1.91 29.22 -29.06
C SER A 24 -2.75 28.84 -27.84
N GLU A 25 -3.05 27.55 -27.64
CA GLU A 25 -3.86 27.08 -26.50
C GLU A 25 -3.10 27.15 -25.16
N THR A 26 -1.77 27.15 -25.20
CA THR A 26 -0.91 27.15 -23.99
C THR A 26 -0.24 28.49 -23.70
N ASP A 27 -0.56 29.54 -24.48
CA ASP A 27 0.08 30.86 -24.42
C ASP A 27 1.62 30.77 -24.45
N MET A 28 2.13 29.92 -25.35
CA MET A 28 3.55 29.62 -25.49
C MET A 28 4.05 30.08 -26.85
N SER A 29 5.29 30.57 -26.94
CA SER A 29 5.91 30.78 -28.25
C SER A 29 6.33 29.45 -28.90
N GLU A 30 6.27 29.36 -30.23
CA GLU A 30 6.79 28.19 -30.96
C GLU A 30 8.27 27.92 -30.67
N ALA A 31 9.06 28.97 -30.46
CA ALA A 31 10.47 28.85 -30.09
C ALA A 31 10.64 28.16 -28.74
N THR A 32 9.83 28.52 -27.73
CA THR A 32 9.83 27.86 -26.42
C THR A 32 9.41 26.40 -26.55
N TYR A 33 8.36 26.12 -27.33
CA TYR A 33 7.88 24.76 -27.58
C TYR A 33 8.97 23.89 -28.23
N ASN A 34 9.63 24.39 -29.27
CA ASN A 34 10.72 23.68 -29.95
C ASN A 34 11.93 23.45 -29.03
N ARG A 35 12.23 24.38 -28.13
CA ARG A 35 13.25 24.18 -27.09
C ARG A 35 12.87 23.08 -26.10
N ILE A 36 11.59 22.96 -25.74
CA ILE A 36 11.10 21.87 -24.90
C ILE A 36 11.21 20.53 -25.64
N LEU A 37 10.77 20.47 -26.91
CA LEU A 37 10.86 19.27 -27.74
C LEU A 37 12.28 18.72 -27.87
N THR A 38 13.26 19.61 -27.97
CA THR A 38 14.68 19.26 -28.14
C THR A 38 15.43 19.05 -26.82
N GLY A 39 14.75 19.17 -25.66
CA GLY A 39 15.38 19.10 -24.34
C GLY A 39 16.25 20.32 -23.98
N ALA A 40 16.28 21.37 -24.81
CA ALA A 40 17.02 22.61 -24.57
C ALA A 40 16.34 23.56 -23.56
N ALA A 41 15.16 23.19 -23.07
CA ALA A 41 14.46 23.84 -21.97
C ALA A 41 13.55 22.84 -21.25
N GLU A 42 13.54 22.86 -19.92
CA GLU A 42 12.53 22.15 -19.13
C GLU A 42 11.28 23.03 -18.96
N PRO A 43 10.07 22.50 -19.23
CA PRO A 43 8.85 23.26 -19.01
C PRO A 43 8.63 23.49 -17.51
N LYS A 44 8.17 24.70 -17.15
CA LYS A 44 7.66 24.94 -15.79
C LYS A 44 6.39 24.10 -15.58
N LEU A 45 6.13 23.71 -14.34
CA LEU A 45 5.00 22.84 -13.99
C LEU A 45 3.63 23.34 -14.51
N PRO A 46 3.27 24.64 -14.39
CA PRO A 46 2.01 25.13 -14.96
C PRO A 46 1.94 25.00 -16.48
N THR A 47 3.06 25.27 -17.16
CA THR A 47 3.18 25.12 -18.61
C THR A 47 3.05 23.66 -19.04
N PHE A 48 3.61 22.74 -18.25
CA PHE A 48 3.47 21.31 -18.51
C PHE A 48 2.00 20.86 -18.39
N PHE A 49 1.28 21.25 -17.34
CA PHE A 49 -0.14 20.95 -17.22
C PHE A 49 -1.01 21.58 -18.32
N ALA A 50 -0.68 22.79 -18.77
CA ALA A 50 -1.33 23.41 -19.92
C ALA A 50 -1.13 22.57 -21.19
N LEU A 51 0.09 22.08 -21.43
CA LEU A 51 0.37 21.17 -22.55
C LEU A 51 -0.43 19.87 -22.46
N LEU A 52 -0.48 19.23 -21.27
CA LEU A 52 -1.27 18.01 -21.08
C LEU A 52 -2.77 18.25 -21.33
N THR A 53 -3.29 19.40 -20.88
CA THR A 53 -4.69 19.80 -21.07
C THR A 53 -5.01 20.01 -22.55
N ALA A 54 -4.18 20.80 -23.27
CA ALA A 54 -4.34 21.03 -24.70
C ALA A 54 -4.23 19.72 -25.51
N LEU A 55 -3.36 18.83 -25.07
CA LEU A 55 -3.22 17.49 -25.64
C LEU A 55 -4.26 16.49 -25.12
N ARG A 56 -5.21 16.89 -24.27
CA ARG A 56 -6.28 16.03 -23.72
C ARG A 56 -5.74 14.73 -23.15
N THR A 57 -4.75 14.83 -22.28
CA THR A 57 -4.14 13.68 -21.59
C THR A 57 -4.03 13.97 -20.11
N HIS A 58 -4.11 12.94 -19.29
CA HIS A 58 -3.91 13.05 -17.85
C HIS A 58 -2.43 12.85 -17.50
N ILE A 59 -2.00 13.37 -16.36
CA ILE A 59 -0.64 13.14 -15.86
C ILE A 59 -0.39 11.66 -15.54
N ASP A 60 -1.46 10.89 -15.28
CA ASP A 60 -1.37 9.45 -15.03
C ASP A 60 -1.11 8.64 -16.32
N ASP A 61 -1.39 9.20 -17.49
CA ASP A 61 -1.09 8.57 -18.79
C ASP A 61 0.42 8.59 -19.09
N LEU A 62 1.19 9.29 -18.26
CA LEU A 62 2.65 9.33 -18.32
C LEU A 62 3.20 8.01 -17.77
N ALA A 63 3.08 6.94 -18.56
CA ALA A 63 3.47 5.59 -18.19
C ALA A 63 4.97 5.42 -17.89
N THR A 64 5.79 6.46 -17.96
CA THR A 64 7.22 6.39 -17.66
C THR A 64 7.72 7.73 -17.12
N PRO A 65 8.32 7.77 -15.92
CA PRO A 65 8.91 9.01 -15.42
C PRO A 65 10.04 9.43 -16.35
N PHE A 66 9.93 10.65 -16.86
CA PHE A 66 10.91 11.27 -17.73
C PHE A 66 12.22 11.48 -16.98
N SER A 67 13.23 10.65 -17.22
CA SER A 67 14.63 11.08 -17.11
C SER A 67 15.59 9.98 -17.59
N ASP A 68 16.75 10.39 -18.08
CA ASP A 68 17.98 9.60 -18.09
C ASP A 68 18.71 9.64 -16.73
N ALA A 69 18.03 10.08 -15.67
CA ALA A 69 18.55 10.04 -14.32
C ALA A 69 18.51 8.59 -13.82
N PRO A 70 19.44 8.21 -12.94
CA PRO A 70 19.40 6.92 -12.27
C PRO A 70 18.02 6.69 -11.64
N MET A 71 17.63 5.43 -11.39
CA MET A 71 16.26 5.01 -11.03
C MET A 71 15.45 6.05 -10.21
N PRO A 72 14.39 6.64 -10.78
CA PRO A 72 13.45 7.48 -10.06
C PRO A 72 12.85 6.77 -8.85
N PHE A 73 12.66 7.50 -7.74
CA PHE A 73 12.10 6.93 -6.50
C PHE A 73 10.79 6.16 -6.76
N TYR A 74 9.90 6.71 -7.59
CA TYR A 74 8.65 6.04 -7.97
C TYR A 74 8.87 4.68 -8.62
N GLN A 75 9.85 4.53 -9.52
CA GLN A 75 10.18 3.23 -10.11
C GLN A 75 10.73 2.26 -9.05
N ALA A 76 11.56 2.75 -8.12
CA ALA A 76 12.07 1.93 -7.02
C ALA A 76 10.93 1.46 -6.11
N TRP A 77 9.98 2.33 -5.81
CA TRP A 77 8.80 2.01 -5.02
C TRP A 77 7.91 0.98 -5.72
N MET A 78 7.52 1.22 -6.97
CA MET A 78 6.70 0.30 -7.77
C MET A 78 7.35 -1.08 -7.90
N LYS A 79 8.64 -1.12 -8.27
CA LYS A 79 9.39 -2.37 -8.38
C LYS A 79 9.48 -3.11 -7.03
N THR A 80 9.65 -2.39 -5.93
CA THR A 80 9.66 -3.01 -4.59
C THR A 80 8.31 -3.64 -4.27
N ARG A 81 7.21 -2.92 -4.54
CA ARG A 81 5.85 -3.44 -4.32
C ARG A 81 5.59 -4.71 -5.14
N ASP A 82 5.89 -4.67 -6.44
CA ASP A 82 5.68 -5.79 -7.35
C ASP A 82 6.54 -7.00 -6.97
N LEU A 83 7.81 -6.77 -6.61
CA LEU A 83 8.72 -7.84 -6.22
C LEU A 83 8.28 -8.51 -4.91
N LEU A 84 7.81 -7.73 -3.94
CA LEU A 84 7.30 -8.26 -2.68
C LEU A 84 5.99 -9.03 -2.87
N ALA A 85 5.10 -8.56 -3.73
CA ALA A 85 3.87 -9.27 -4.08
C ALA A 85 4.19 -10.60 -4.77
N GLN A 86 5.12 -10.61 -5.74
CA GLN A 86 5.56 -11.85 -6.41
C GLN A 86 6.26 -12.81 -5.45
N PHE A 87 7.03 -12.30 -4.50
CA PHE A 87 7.64 -13.11 -3.45
C PHE A 87 6.58 -13.75 -2.54
N ALA A 88 5.58 -12.98 -2.08
CA ALA A 88 4.49 -13.49 -1.27
C ALA A 88 3.64 -14.55 -2.00
N ALA A 89 3.50 -14.42 -3.32
CA ALA A 89 2.85 -15.41 -4.19
C ALA A 89 3.73 -16.63 -4.53
N GLY A 90 4.98 -16.67 -4.07
CA GLY A 90 5.92 -17.76 -4.36
C GLY A 90 6.46 -17.79 -5.79
N HIS A 91 6.27 -16.72 -6.57
CA HIS A 91 6.79 -16.59 -7.94
C HIS A 91 8.25 -16.14 -7.99
N VAL A 92 8.75 -15.56 -6.90
CA VAL A 92 10.10 -15.04 -6.78
C VAL A 92 10.75 -15.59 -5.50
N ASP A 93 12.05 -15.87 -5.56
CA ASP A 93 12.82 -16.39 -4.43
C ASP A 93 13.49 -15.28 -3.60
N VAL A 94 14.10 -15.68 -2.48
CA VAL A 94 14.83 -14.76 -1.61
C VAL A 94 16.10 -14.20 -2.27
N THR A 95 16.63 -14.84 -3.31
CA THR A 95 17.82 -14.38 -4.04
C THR A 95 17.53 -13.08 -4.78
N ALA A 96 16.38 -12.99 -5.45
CA ALA A 96 15.95 -11.77 -6.11
C ALA A 96 15.72 -10.61 -5.12
N LEU A 97 15.14 -10.89 -3.95
CA LEU A 97 15.01 -9.88 -2.88
C LEU A 97 16.38 -9.36 -2.43
N LYS A 98 17.34 -10.25 -2.19
CA LYS A 98 18.71 -9.86 -1.80
C LYS A 98 19.44 -9.08 -2.89
N ALA A 99 19.22 -9.40 -4.16
CA ALA A 99 19.78 -8.62 -5.26
C ALA A 99 19.19 -7.20 -5.29
N TRP A 100 17.88 -7.10 -5.09
CA TRP A 100 17.17 -5.82 -5.04
C TRP A 100 17.57 -4.97 -3.84
N GLN A 101 17.69 -5.59 -2.66
CA GLN A 101 18.22 -4.98 -1.43
C GLN A 101 19.57 -4.28 -1.66
N ARG A 102 20.53 -4.96 -2.30
CA ARG A 102 21.86 -4.39 -2.57
C ARG A 102 21.79 -3.18 -3.50
N LEU A 103 20.91 -3.22 -4.51
CA LEU A 103 20.70 -2.10 -5.41
C LEU A 103 20.10 -0.89 -4.69
N LEU A 104 19.09 -1.11 -3.84
CA LEU A 104 18.50 -0.05 -3.02
C LEU A 104 19.52 0.56 -2.06
N ALA A 105 20.34 -0.26 -1.40
CA ALA A 105 21.38 0.20 -0.48
C ALA A 105 22.45 1.07 -1.17
N ALA A 106 22.88 0.66 -2.38
CA ALA A 106 23.84 1.43 -3.17
C ALA A 106 23.23 2.77 -3.61
N GLU A 107 21.97 2.76 -4.08
CA GLU A 107 21.29 3.97 -4.54
C GLU A 107 20.91 4.92 -3.40
N SER A 108 20.48 4.39 -2.25
CA SER A 108 20.16 5.20 -1.06
C SER A 108 21.39 5.95 -0.56
N THR A 109 22.54 5.27 -0.49
CA THR A 109 23.83 5.86 -0.10
C THR A 109 24.29 6.90 -1.10
N ARG A 110 24.26 6.56 -2.40
CA ARG A 110 24.71 7.46 -3.48
C ARG A 110 23.90 8.76 -3.53
N ARG A 111 22.62 8.71 -3.17
CA ARG A 111 21.69 9.86 -3.25
C ARG A 111 21.39 10.52 -1.91
N GLN A 112 21.77 9.90 -0.80
CA GLN A 112 21.32 10.30 0.53
C GLN A 112 19.77 10.38 0.61
N ASN A 113 19.09 9.43 -0.05
CA ASN A 113 17.62 9.41 -0.09
C ASN A 113 17.06 8.47 0.98
N VAL A 114 16.38 9.05 1.98
CA VAL A 114 15.80 8.32 3.12
C VAL A 114 14.71 7.34 2.68
N GLY A 115 13.85 7.72 1.72
CA GLY A 115 12.80 6.84 1.22
C GLY A 115 13.36 5.56 0.57
N LEU A 116 14.48 5.64 -0.15
CA LEU A 116 15.14 4.45 -0.70
C LEU A 116 15.72 3.54 0.40
N ALA A 117 16.23 4.13 1.49
CA ALA A 117 16.67 3.36 2.65
C ALA A 117 15.50 2.68 3.38
N GLN A 118 14.34 3.34 3.46
CA GLN A 118 13.12 2.74 4.02
C GLN A 118 12.56 1.61 3.15
N LEU A 119 12.59 1.77 1.82
CA LEU A 119 12.28 0.68 0.89
C LEU A 119 13.23 -0.50 1.06
N GLN A 120 14.53 -0.23 1.26
CA GLN A 120 15.50 -1.28 1.56
C GLN A 120 15.13 -2.00 2.86
N GLN A 121 14.84 -1.30 3.95
CA GLN A 121 14.41 -1.90 5.22
C GLN A 121 13.14 -2.75 5.06
N ARG A 122 12.21 -2.35 4.20
CA ARG A 122 11.03 -3.16 3.86
C ARG A 122 11.40 -4.47 3.17
N VAL A 123 12.41 -4.47 2.30
CA VAL A 123 12.94 -5.70 1.68
C VAL A 123 13.71 -6.52 2.71
N ASP A 124 14.48 -5.89 3.61
CA ASP A 124 15.19 -6.55 4.70
C ASP A 124 14.22 -7.33 5.59
N LEU A 125 13.06 -6.73 5.90
CA LEU A 125 11.98 -7.40 6.62
C LEU A 125 11.49 -8.66 5.90
N ALA A 126 11.24 -8.58 4.59
CA ALA A 126 10.79 -9.74 3.81
C ALA A 126 11.85 -10.86 3.74
N VAL A 127 13.14 -10.50 3.68
CA VAL A 127 14.24 -11.47 3.73
C VAL A 127 14.32 -12.14 5.10
N ALA A 128 14.10 -11.40 6.18
CA ALA A 128 14.03 -11.95 7.54
C ALA A 128 12.81 -12.87 7.73
N GLU A 129 11.65 -12.49 7.17
CA GLU A 129 10.44 -13.32 7.14
C GLU A 129 10.69 -14.67 6.45
N ALA A 130 11.37 -14.63 5.28
CA ALA A 130 11.76 -15.82 4.53
C ALA A 130 12.68 -16.76 5.31
N ALA A 131 13.53 -16.21 6.17
CA ALA A 131 14.43 -16.95 7.04
C ALA A 131 13.77 -17.40 8.36
N HIS A 132 12.49 -17.05 8.57
CA HIS A 132 11.78 -17.21 9.84
C HIS A 132 12.51 -16.58 11.05
N ASP A 133 13.31 -15.54 10.81
CA ASP A 133 14.03 -14.81 11.86
C ASP A 133 13.14 -13.72 12.49
N ARG A 134 12.35 -14.13 13.49
CA ARG A 134 11.42 -13.24 14.17
C ARG A 134 12.12 -12.11 14.94
N THR A 135 13.34 -12.33 15.42
CA THR A 135 14.12 -11.30 16.12
C THR A 135 14.51 -10.21 15.15
N ALA A 136 15.08 -10.58 13.99
CA ALA A 136 15.41 -9.62 12.94
C ALA A 136 14.17 -8.88 12.43
N CYS A 137 13.05 -9.57 12.22
CA CYS A 137 11.79 -8.92 11.82
C CYS A 137 11.35 -7.84 12.82
N THR A 138 11.37 -8.16 14.12
CA THR A 138 11.01 -7.22 15.18
C THR A 138 11.96 -6.02 15.23
N THR A 139 13.27 -6.24 15.11
CA THR A 139 14.27 -5.17 15.11
C THR A 139 14.08 -4.22 13.92
N ILE A 140 13.91 -4.77 12.71
CA ILE A 140 13.71 -3.98 11.49
C ILE A 140 12.39 -3.22 11.56
N ALA A 141 11.30 -3.89 11.98
CA ALA A 141 10.00 -3.28 12.13
C ALA A 141 10.01 -2.10 13.12
N ARG A 142 10.70 -2.27 14.26
CA ARG A 142 10.90 -1.19 15.24
C ARG A 142 11.67 -0.02 14.64
N GLN A 143 12.80 -0.28 14.00
CA GLN A 143 13.65 0.77 13.40
C GLN A 143 12.90 1.57 12.33
N LEU A 144 12.15 0.88 11.47
CA LEU A 144 11.37 1.54 10.43
C LEU A 144 10.20 2.33 11.05
N PHE A 145 9.47 1.74 12.00
CA PHE A 145 8.40 2.44 12.70
C PHE A 145 8.87 3.69 13.44
N ASP A 146 10.04 3.63 14.09
CA ASP A 146 10.63 4.77 14.79
C ASP A 146 10.94 5.93 13.84
N GLN A 147 11.33 5.66 12.59
CA GLN A 147 11.47 6.69 11.57
C GLN A 147 10.10 7.21 11.11
N LEU A 148 9.14 6.31 10.83
CA LEU A 148 7.83 6.69 10.32
C LEU A 148 7.05 7.57 11.31
N ARG A 149 7.16 7.30 12.62
CA ARG A 149 6.43 8.07 13.64
C ARG A 149 6.91 9.52 13.79
N GLU A 150 8.10 9.85 13.29
CA GLU A 150 8.63 11.23 13.29
C GLU A 150 7.90 12.12 12.28
N TYR A 151 7.28 11.55 11.24
CA TYR A 151 6.51 12.31 10.27
C TYR A 151 5.19 12.82 10.87
N SER A 152 4.88 14.10 10.63
CA SER A 152 3.63 14.72 11.06
C SER A 152 2.42 14.17 10.31
N GLU A 153 2.60 13.86 9.02
CA GLU A 153 1.56 13.36 8.12
C GLU A 153 2.09 12.15 7.35
N TRP A 154 1.20 11.20 7.05
CA TRP A 154 1.53 9.99 6.31
C TRP A 154 0.81 10.00 4.96
N SER A 155 1.56 9.72 3.90
CA SER A 155 1.05 9.46 2.56
C SER A 155 0.88 7.95 2.32
N GLU A 156 0.48 7.58 1.11
CA GLU A 156 0.44 6.17 0.68
C GLU A 156 1.75 5.43 0.89
N PHE A 157 2.88 6.12 0.71
CA PHE A 157 4.19 5.53 0.91
C PHE A 157 4.36 5.06 2.36
N GLU A 158 4.11 5.92 3.35
CA GLU A 158 4.24 5.57 4.77
C GLU A 158 3.25 4.47 5.17
N PHE A 159 2.00 4.50 4.69
CA PHE A 159 1.03 3.44 5.00
C PHE A 159 1.42 2.09 4.40
N THR A 160 1.95 2.09 3.18
CA THR A 160 2.44 0.87 2.52
C THR A 160 3.63 0.27 3.28
N LEU A 161 4.49 1.11 3.84
CA LEU A 161 5.59 0.66 4.70
C LEU A 161 5.09 0.15 6.05
N ALA A 162 4.10 0.82 6.65
CA ALA A 162 3.61 0.54 7.99
C ALA A 162 2.84 -0.79 8.12
N GLY A 163 2.05 -1.17 7.11
CA GLY A 163 1.20 -2.37 7.15
C GLY A 163 1.90 -3.65 7.63
N PRO A 164 3.00 -4.05 6.98
CA PRO A 164 3.76 -5.23 7.38
C PRO A 164 4.38 -5.15 8.78
N LEU A 165 4.66 -3.94 9.29
CA LEU A 165 5.28 -3.74 10.61
C LEU A 165 4.31 -4.13 11.73
N VAL A 166 3.01 -3.96 11.52
CA VAL A 166 1.95 -4.22 12.51
C VAL A 166 2.04 -5.64 13.08
N ALA A 167 2.49 -6.62 12.31
CA ALA A 167 2.65 -8.00 12.77
C ALA A 167 3.77 -8.19 13.82
N TYR A 168 4.72 -7.25 13.89
CA TYR A 168 5.95 -7.36 14.69
C TYR A 168 6.07 -6.31 15.78
N LEU A 169 5.20 -5.29 15.77
CA LEU A 169 5.20 -4.24 16.77
C LEU A 169 4.36 -4.64 18.01
N PRO A 170 4.74 -4.18 19.21
CA PRO A 170 3.85 -4.17 20.35
C PRO A 170 2.56 -3.38 20.05
N PHE A 171 1.45 -3.83 20.62
CA PHE A 171 0.15 -3.24 20.30
C PHE A 171 0.03 -1.76 20.65
N ALA A 172 0.76 -1.26 21.65
CA ALA A 172 0.82 0.18 21.97
C ALA A 172 1.32 1.02 20.78
N ASP A 173 2.28 0.52 20.00
CA ASP A 173 2.76 1.17 18.80
C ASP A 173 1.75 1.02 17.64
N VAL A 174 1.10 -0.14 17.55
CA VAL A 174 0.01 -0.37 16.59
C VAL A 174 -1.13 0.62 16.81
N GLN A 175 -1.46 0.97 18.06
CA GLN A 175 -2.47 2.00 18.35
C GLN A 175 -2.11 3.37 17.76
N LEU A 176 -0.82 3.73 17.70
CA LEU A 176 -0.39 4.97 17.04
C LEU A 176 -0.62 4.91 15.52
N ILE A 177 -0.39 3.75 14.91
CA ILE A 177 -0.71 3.51 13.48
C ILE A 177 -2.22 3.64 13.26
N LEU A 178 -3.03 2.96 14.07
CA LEU A 178 -4.49 3.01 13.98
C LEU A 178 -5.04 4.43 14.16
N ALA A 179 -4.49 5.21 15.11
CA ALA A 179 -4.88 6.59 15.31
C ALA A 179 -4.61 7.48 14.08
N ARG A 180 -3.53 7.21 13.33
CA ARG A 180 -3.24 7.90 12.06
C ARG A 180 -4.17 7.47 10.93
N LEU A 181 -4.77 6.29 11.02
CA LEU A 181 -5.76 5.80 10.05
C LEU A 181 -7.15 6.38 10.24
N THR A 182 -7.51 6.79 11.47
CA THR A 182 -8.87 7.23 11.80
C THR A 182 -9.47 8.22 10.78
N PRO A 183 -8.78 9.32 10.40
CA PRO A 183 -9.33 10.29 9.45
C PRO A 183 -9.63 9.71 8.07
N LEU A 184 -8.86 8.70 7.66
CA LEU A 184 -9.00 8.01 6.37
C LEU A 184 -10.14 6.99 6.44
N THR A 185 -10.28 6.28 7.55
CA THR A 185 -11.31 5.22 7.70
C THR A 185 -12.74 5.75 7.83
N THR A 186 -12.93 7.02 8.18
CA THR A 186 -14.24 7.65 8.36
C THR A 186 -14.69 8.49 7.17
N ALA A 187 -13.84 8.68 6.16
CA ALA A 187 -14.20 9.41 4.96
C ALA A 187 -15.04 8.52 4.03
N GLU A 188 -16.19 9.03 3.56
CA GLU A 188 -17.10 8.27 2.69
C GLU A 188 -16.58 8.20 1.25
N ASP A 189 -15.88 9.23 0.77
CA ASP A 189 -15.30 9.25 -0.58
C ASP A 189 -14.11 10.22 -0.71
N GLY A 190 -13.15 9.83 -1.55
CA GLY A 190 -12.03 10.67 -1.95
C GLY A 190 -11.00 9.91 -2.80
N PRO A 191 -10.27 10.58 -3.71
CA PRO A 191 -9.25 9.93 -4.54
C PRO A 191 -8.15 9.25 -3.71
N GLN A 192 -7.88 9.76 -2.50
CA GLN A 192 -6.93 9.17 -1.56
C GLN A 192 -7.39 7.80 -1.02
N LEU A 193 -8.69 7.60 -0.82
CA LEU A 193 -9.22 6.31 -0.35
C LEU A 193 -9.02 5.20 -1.39
N ASN A 194 -9.16 5.51 -2.68
CA ASN A 194 -8.99 4.54 -3.77
C ASN A 194 -7.56 3.97 -3.81
N MET A 195 -6.57 4.83 -3.56
CA MET A 195 -5.16 4.43 -3.58
C MET A 195 -4.73 3.70 -2.31
N LEU A 196 -5.42 3.95 -1.19
CA LEU A 196 -5.06 3.42 0.13
C LEU A 196 -5.86 2.18 0.55
N GLU A 197 -6.92 1.81 -0.17
CA GLU A 197 -7.84 0.76 0.25
C GLU A 197 -7.15 -0.57 0.62
N GLY A 198 -6.24 -1.05 -0.24
CA GLY A 198 -5.46 -2.27 0.03
C GLY A 198 -4.53 -2.16 1.25
N PRO A 199 -3.64 -1.14 1.33
CA PRO A 199 -2.82 -0.92 2.51
C PRO A 199 -3.62 -0.77 3.83
N LEU A 200 -4.78 -0.10 3.78
CA LEU A 200 -5.68 0.05 4.92
C LEU A 200 -6.29 -1.28 5.37
N ASP A 201 -6.74 -2.08 4.40
CA ASP A 201 -7.25 -3.44 4.60
C ASP A 201 -6.24 -4.29 5.38
N ASP A 202 -5.01 -4.32 4.88
CA ASP A 202 -3.93 -5.12 5.45
C ASP A 202 -3.54 -4.66 6.86
N ILE A 203 -3.45 -3.33 7.10
CA ILE A 203 -3.15 -2.79 8.43
C ILE A 203 -4.21 -3.24 9.43
N LEU A 204 -5.49 -3.05 9.12
CA LEU A 204 -6.58 -3.31 10.06
C LEU A 204 -6.74 -4.81 10.36
N VAL A 205 -6.64 -5.67 9.33
CA VAL A 205 -6.66 -7.13 9.51
C VAL A 205 -5.48 -7.60 10.36
N THR A 206 -4.28 -7.08 10.07
CA THR A 206 -3.07 -7.46 10.80
C THR A 206 -3.11 -6.93 12.24
N ALA A 207 -3.67 -5.74 12.47
CA ALA A 207 -3.84 -5.17 13.81
C ALA A 207 -4.80 -6.00 14.65
N LEU A 208 -5.94 -6.43 14.09
CA LEU A 208 -6.87 -7.31 14.78
C LEU A 208 -6.24 -8.66 15.14
N ARG A 209 -5.47 -9.24 14.21
CA ARG A 209 -4.70 -10.46 14.50
C ARG A 209 -3.67 -10.25 15.60
N ASN A 210 -2.89 -9.16 15.54
CA ASN A 210 -1.89 -8.82 16.56
C ASN A 210 -2.56 -8.65 17.94
N ALA A 211 -3.72 -8.00 18.00
CA ALA A 211 -4.49 -7.82 19.23
C ALA A 211 -4.93 -9.15 19.85
N LEU A 212 -5.45 -10.08 19.05
CA LEU A 212 -5.83 -11.42 19.50
C LEU A 212 -4.62 -12.18 20.04
N LEU A 213 -3.49 -12.15 19.33
CA LEU A 213 -2.25 -12.80 19.76
C LEU A 213 -1.59 -12.14 20.98
N SER A 214 -2.00 -10.93 21.35
CA SER A 214 -1.49 -10.28 22.56
C SER A 214 -2.17 -10.79 23.83
N HIS A 215 -3.27 -11.55 23.73
CA HIS A 215 -4.07 -12.03 24.86
C HIS A 215 -4.55 -10.94 25.84
N VAL A 216 -4.65 -9.69 25.38
CA VAL A 216 -5.09 -8.55 26.21
C VAL A 216 -6.43 -8.04 25.68
N ARG A 217 -7.50 -8.16 26.48
CA ARG A 217 -8.86 -7.81 26.04
C ARG A 217 -8.99 -6.39 25.50
N ALA A 218 -8.39 -5.41 26.19
CA ALA A 218 -8.41 -4.02 25.77
C ALA A 218 -7.81 -3.80 24.36
N ASN A 219 -6.78 -4.57 23.99
CA ASN A 219 -6.19 -4.49 22.65
C ASN A 219 -7.17 -5.00 21.60
N VAL A 220 -7.85 -6.12 21.89
CA VAL A 220 -8.84 -6.73 21.00
C VAL A 220 -10.01 -5.77 20.79
N ASP A 221 -10.54 -5.17 21.86
CA ASP A 221 -11.65 -4.21 21.76
C ASP A 221 -11.26 -2.96 20.94
N ALA A 222 -10.02 -2.46 21.09
CA ALA A 222 -9.51 -1.34 20.31
C ALA A 222 -9.40 -1.69 18.80
N ALA A 223 -8.87 -2.86 18.46
CA ALA A 223 -8.78 -3.30 17.07
C ALA A 223 -10.16 -3.57 16.44
N LEU A 224 -11.08 -4.18 17.18
CA LEU A 224 -12.47 -4.39 16.74
C LEU A 224 -13.16 -3.07 16.45
N THR A 225 -12.95 -2.05 17.29
CA THR A 225 -13.48 -0.71 17.06
C THR A 225 -12.96 -0.13 15.75
N ALA A 226 -11.64 -0.17 15.51
CA ALA A 226 -11.05 0.34 14.27
C ALA A 226 -11.56 -0.37 13.00
N VAL A 227 -11.76 -1.70 13.07
CA VAL A 227 -12.35 -2.47 11.96
C VAL A 227 -13.82 -2.08 11.74
N ALA A 228 -14.59 -1.91 12.81
CA ALA A 228 -16.02 -1.59 12.73
C ALA A 228 -16.30 -0.15 12.26
N THR A 229 -15.44 0.82 12.61
CA THR A 229 -15.64 2.23 12.24
C THR A 229 -15.28 2.54 10.79
N ARG A 230 -14.61 1.62 10.09
CA ARG A 230 -14.22 1.83 8.71
C ARG A 230 -15.45 1.83 7.79
N VAL A 231 -15.57 2.89 7.00
CA VAL A 231 -16.50 2.94 5.87
C VAL A 231 -15.92 2.08 4.74
N VAL A 232 -16.72 1.12 4.25
CA VAL A 232 -16.32 0.16 3.22
C VAL A 232 -17.30 0.25 2.08
N ARG A 233 -16.79 0.33 0.85
CA ARG A 233 -17.63 0.35 -0.34
C ARG A 233 -18.24 -1.02 -0.62
N ALA A 234 -19.33 -1.01 -1.38
CA ALA A 234 -20.06 -2.23 -1.74
C ALA A 234 -19.19 -3.22 -2.53
N GLU A 235 -18.21 -2.73 -3.30
CA GLU A 235 -17.34 -3.58 -4.13
C GLU A 235 -16.21 -4.25 -3.33
N ASN A 236 -15.85 -3.74 -2.15
CA ASN A 236 -14.80 -4.34 -1.31
C ASN A 236 -15.36 -5.49 -0.45
N VAL A 237 -15.67 -6.59 -1.12
CA VAL A 237 -16.15 -7.83 -0.48
C VAL A 237 -15.12 -8.36 0.52
N TYR A 238 -13.82 -8.14 0.27
CA TYR A 238 -12.73 -8.55 1.17
C TYR A 238 -12.94 -7.96 2.56
N PHE A 239 -13.02 -6.64 2.68
CA PHE A 239 -13.09 -6.01 3.99
C PHE A 239 -14.49 -6.11 4.63
N GLN A 240 -15.56 -6.21 3.82
CA GLN A 240 -16.88 -6.54 4.35
C GLN A 240 -16.89 -7.90 5.07
N ALA A 241 -16.19 -8.92 4.53
CA ALA A 241 -16.05 -10.21 5.20
C ALA A 241 -15.25 -10.10 6.51
N ILE A 242 -14.22 -9.24 6.56
CA ILE A 242 -13.47 -8.92 7.78
C ILE A 242 -14.39 -8.26 8.83
N GLN A 243 -15.19 -7.26 8.45
CA GLN A 243 -16.15 -6.60 9.34
C GLN A 243 -17.21 -7.57 9.86
N LYS A 244 -17.69 -8.48 9.00
CA LYS A 244 -18.63 -9.53 9.40
C LYS A 244 -18.00 -10.51 10.39
N THR A 245 -16.72 -10.85 10.19
CA THR A 245 -15.96 -11.69 11.13
C THR A 245 -15.78 -10.99 12.48
N ALA A 246 -15.39 -9.72 12.49
CA ALA A 246 -15.28 -8.93 13.72
C ALA A 246 -16.60 -8.93 14.50
N THR A 247 -17.71 -8.59 13.84
CA THR A 247 -19.01 -8.36 14.49
C THR A 247 -19.78 -9.63 14.83
N SER A 248 -19.75 -10.65 13.95
CA SER A 248 -20.61 -11.83 14.04
C SER A 248 -19.87 -13.09 14.51
N VAL A 249 -18.53 -13.06 14.55
CA VAL A 249 -17.71 -14.20 14.98
C VAL A 249 -16.92 -13.87 16.23
N ILE A 250 -16.07 -12.83 16.18
CA ILE A 250 -15.17 -12.51 17.29
C ILE A 250 -15.95 -11.98 18.49
N ILE A 251 -16.83 -10.99 18.32
CA ILE A 251 -17.60 -10.41 19.44
C ILE A 251 -18.43 -11.48 20.19
N PRO A 252 -19.23 -12.35 19.54
CA PRO A 252 -19.96 -13.41 20.25
C PRO A 252 -19.04 -14.41 20.96
N ALA A 253 -17.93 -14.81 20.34
CA ALA A 253 -16.98 -15.72 20.96
C ALA A 253 -16.36 -15.13 22.24
N LEU A 254 -16.01 -13.84 22.18
CA LEU A 254 -15.51 -13.05 23.29
C LEU A 254 -16.54 -12.83 24.42
N ALA A 255 -17.83 -13.08 24.15
CA ALA A 255 -18.91 -13.08 25.13
C ALA A 255 -19.25 -14.49 25.65
N GLY A 256 -18.51 -15.52 25.21
CA GLY A 256 -18.72 -16.92 25.60
C GLY A 256 -19.70 -17.70 24.71
N ASP A 257 -20.30 -17.07 23.70
CA ASP A 257 -21.22 -17.73 22.77
C ASP A 257 -20.47 -18.35 21.58
N LEU A 258 -19.76 -19.45 21.86
CA LEU A 258 -18.98 -20.18 20.86
C LEU A 258 -19.83 -20.87 19.80
N THR A 259 -21.09 -21.18 20.11
CA THR A 259 -22.00 -21.85 19.16
C THR A 259 -22.37 -20.88 18.05
N THR A 260 -22.83 -19.67 18.42
CA THR A 260 -23.15 -18.62 17.44
C THR A 260 -21.91 -18.22 16.64
N ALA A 261 -20.76 -18.05 17.30
CA ALA A 261 -19.52 -17.68 16.60
C ALA A 261 -19.09 -18.70 15.55
N LYS A 262 -19.13 -20.00 15.88
CA LYS A 262 -18.79 -21.09 14.94
C LYS A 262 -19.77 -21.17 13.78
N GLY A 263 -21.07 -21.05 14.06
CA GLY A 263 -22.11 -21.02 13.03
C GLY A 263 -21.89 -19.86 12.05
N ALA A 264 -21.73 -18.64 12.58
CA ALA A 264 -21.48 -17.45 11.77
C ALA A 264 -20.20 -17.55 10.93
N TYR A 265 -19.14 -18.15 11.47
CA TYR A 265 -17.90 -18.38 10.71
C TYR A 265 -18.13 -19.37 9.56
N ALA A 266 -18.81 -20.49 9.82
CA ALA A 266 -19.12 -21.49 8.80
C ALA A 266 -20.02 -20.92 7.69
N ASP A 267 -21.06 -20.15 8.07
CA ASP A 267 -21.97 -19.49 7.14
C ASP A 267 -21.24 -18.46 6.28
N LEU A 268 -20.34 -17.66 6.88
CA LEU A 268 -19.54 -16.68 6.14
C LEU A 268 -18.62 -17.37 5.13
N ILE A 269 -17.91 -18.43 5.54
CA ILE A 269 -17.07 -19.21 4.64
C ILE A 269 -17.91 -19.82 3.52
N GLY A 270 -19.09 -20.39 3.84
CA GLY A 270 -20.01 -20.93 2.85
C GLY A 270 -20.48 -19.87 1.85
N ALA A 271 -20.85 -18.68 2.31
CA ALA A 271 -21.25 -17.56 1.45
C ALA A 271 -20.12 -17.10 0.51
N LEU A 272 -18.88 -17.03 1.01
CA LEU A 272 -17.73 -16.64 0.20
C LEU A 272 -17.46 -17.61 -0.95
N HIS A 273 -17.71 -18.91 -0.78
CA HIS A 273 -17.53 -19.89 -1.86
C HIS A 273 -18.47 -19.63 -3.05
N PHE A 274 -19.60 -18.94 -2.85
CA PHE A 274 -20.48 -18.52 -3.93
C PHE A 274 -20.07 -17.22 -4.60
N LEU A 275 -19.31 -16.37 -3.90
CA LEU A 275 -18.96 -15.02 -4.35
C LEU A 275 -17.56 -14.94 -4.96
N ILE A 276 -16.64 -15.80 -4.52
CA ILE A 276 -15.21 -15.68 -4.82
C ILE A 276 -14.58 -17.05 -4.99
N ASP A 277 -13.76 -17.20 -6.03
CA ASP A 277 -13.04 -18.44 -6.33
C ASP A 277 -12.03 -18.79 -5.22
N ALA A 278 -12.14 -20.01 -4.68
CA ALA A 278 -11.57 -20.35 -3.37
C ALA A 278 -10.07 -20.66 -3.38
N GLU A 279 -9.53 -21.18 -4.49
CA GLU A 279 -8.23 -21.85 -4.48
C GLU A 279 -7.03 -20.95 -4.18
N GLN A 280 -7.14 -19.62 -4.32
CA GLN A 280 -6.04 -18.69 -4.08
C GLN A 280 -6.45 -17.34 -3.48
N ASN A 281 -7.64 -17.25 -2.88
CA ASN A 281 -8.13 -15.95 -2.45
C ASN A 281 -7.59 -15.51 -1.07
N ALA A 282 -7.02 -14.30 -1.02
CA ALA A 282 -6.47 -13.69 0.18
C ALA A 282 -7.49 -13.59 1.33
N VAL A 283 -8.80 -13.48 1.03
CA VAL A 283 -9.87 -13.45 2.05
C VAL A 283 -9.84 -14.71 2.91
N TYR A 284 -9.85 -15.91 2.32
CA TYR A 284 -9.90 -17.16 3.10
C TYR A 284 -8.66 -17.31 3.98
N THR A 285 -7.50 -16.92 3.46
CA THR A 285 -6.25 -16.95 4.23
C THR A 285 -6.31 -15.99 5.41
N ALA A 286 -6.81 -14.77 5.21
CA ALA A 286 -6.99 -13.78 6.27
C ALA A 286 -7.98 -14.26 7.34
N LEU A 287 -9.14 -14.77 6.92
CA LEU A 287 -10.19 -15.28 7.82
C LEU A 287 -9.71 -16.50 8.62
N GLY A 288 -9.03 -17.45 7.98
CA GLY A 288 -8.47 -18.61 8.67
C GLY A 288 -7.41 -18.22 9.71
N ARG A 289 -6.57 -17.23 9.41
CA ARG A 289 -5.58 -16.70 10.36
C ARG A 289 -6.23 -15.97 11.54
N LEU A 290 -7.29 -15.20 11.30
CA LEU A 290 -8.06 -14.54 12.36
C LEU A 290 -8.78 -15.56 13.25
N TRP A 291 -9.38 -16.59 12.65
CA TRP A 291 -10.04 -17.67 13.39
C TRP A 291 -9.04 -18.43 14.27
N ALA A 292 -7.88 -18.80 13.74
CA ALA A 292 -6.83 -19.45 14.52
C ALA A 292 -6.34 -18.58 15.68
N ALA A 293 -6.13 -17.28 15.44
CA ALA A 293 -5.73 -16.34 16.50
C ALA A 293 -6.82 -16.17 17.57
N LEU A 294 -8.10 -16.18 17.19
CA LEU A 294 -9.21 -16.17 18.13
C LEU A 294 -9.25 -17.44 18.99
N GLN A 295 -9.05 -18.62 18.38
CA GLN A 295 -9.02 -19.87 19.12
C GLN A 295 -7.89 -19.90 20.15
N ASP A 296 -6.71 -19.42 19.77
CA ASP A 296 -5.56 -19.27 20.68
C ASP A 296 -5.87 -18.28 21.81
N TYR A 297 -6.47 -17.13 21.51
CA TYR A 297 -6.91 -16.16 22.51
C TYR A 297 -7.84 -16.77 23.57
N LEU A 298 -8.83 -17.54 23.13
CA LEU A 298 -9.83 -18.20 23.98
C LEU A 298 -9.28 -19.38 24.78
N GLN A 299 -8.14 -19.95 24.38
CA GLN A 299 -7.48 -21.00 25.17
C GLN A 299 -6.63 -20.42 26.31
N ALA A 300 -6.12 -19.20 26.13
CA ALA A 300 -5.31 -18.52 27.11
C ALA A 300 -6.10 -17.77 28.20
N ASN A 301 -7.40 -17.55 28.00
CA ASN A 301 -8.30 -16.79 28.90
C ASN A 301 -9.53 -17.60 29.27
#